data_AF-A0A2B4SAR7-F1
#
_entry.id   AF-A0A2B4SAR7-F1
#
_cell.length_a   1.000
_cell.length_b   1.000
_cell.length_c   1.000
_cell.angle_alpha   90.00
_cell.angle_beta   90.00
_cell.angle_gamma   90.00
#
_symmetry.space_group_name_H-M   'P 1'
#
loop_
_entity.id
_entity.type
_entity.pdbx_description
1 polymer ?
#
loop_
_entity_poly.entity_id
_entity_poly.type
_entity_poly.pdbx_seq_one_letter_code
_entity_poly.pdbx_strand_id
1 'polypeptide(L)'
;MQHRRGDTNPRRGDMNQSEYLISTSSCRKAKERRQSRPAHVNAPISKTDPERIKLTLQGQRLRCAELERQLNEMRVELEKTNIEVDHELSNDFSKILNSANDAEITPFMKLFWEQQKKLFSSSSKGVRYHPMIIRFCLSLAAKSPSCYEELRTSKVLILLSQRRLKDYRNAIRPQRGFNDKVIEQLKSLTNSYFDVQRYVVLLFDEMKVQSNLVLDKDTGELIGFTDLGDLYLNFAVLDKTDEIATHALAFIVRGVSTQLKFCLAHFSTNGVTASQLMPIFWEAVFILETFCNLWVICTTSDGASPNRRFYRLHKSMDGDADTDVCYRTMLYLVRFIHESHHFLL
;
A
#
# COMPACT_ATOMS: atom_id res chain seq x y z
N MET A 1 13.28 -76.53 35.47
CA MET A 1 11.98 -77.19 35.67
C MET A 1 10.89 -76.24 35.20
N GLN A 2 10.08 -76.68 34.21
CA GLN A 2 8.70 -76.24 33.84
C GLN A 2 8.44 -74.73 33.54
N HIS A 3 7.75 -74.28 32.49
CA HIS A 3 7.19 -74.86 31.27
C HIS A 3 6.80 -73.70 30.31
N ARG A 4 6.85 -73.92 28.99
CA ARG A 4 6.36 -73.00 27.92
C ARG A 4 4.84 -73.13 27.73
N ARG A 5 4.16 -72.01 27.45
CA ARG A 5 3.15 -71.75 26.37
C ARG A 5 3.14 -70.21 26.18
N GLY A 6 3.27 -69.57 25.03
CA GLY A 6 3.01 -69.96 23.65
C GLY A 6 1.67 -69.36 23.20
N ASP A 7 1.66 -68.09 22.77
CA ASP A 7 0.60 -67.58 21.90
C ASP A 7 1.18 -66.63 20.84
N THR A 8 1.02 -67.06 19.60
CA THR A 8 1.55 -66.52 18.36
C THR A 8 0.48 -65.66 17.70
N ASN A 9 0.79 -64.39 17.42
CA ASN A 9 -0.10 -63.54 16.61
C ASN A 9 0.09 -63.86 15.10
N PRO A 10 -0.97 -64.12 14.31
CA PRO A 10 -0.84 -64.72 12.98
C PRO A 10 -0.29 -63.77 11.92
N ARG A 11 0.36 -64.40 10.96
CA ARG A 11 1.07 -63.85 9.80
C ARG A 11 0.12 -63.22 8.78
N ARG A 12 0.67 -62.29 7.99
CA ARG A 12 0.18 -61.89 6.66
C ARG A 12 -0.21 -63.14 5.85
N GLY A 13 -1.47 -63.21 5.43
CA GLY A 13 -1.98 -64.23 4.53
C GLY A 13 -3.37 -63.83 4.04
N ASP A 14 -3.51 -63.84 2.71
CA ASP A 14 -4.75 -64.00 1.95
C ASP A 14 -5.61 -62.76 1.69
N MET A 15 -5.09 -61.87 0.84
CA MET A 15 -5.92 -61.29 -0.22
C MET A 15 -5.97 -62.32 -1.36
N ASN A 16 -7.18 -62.77 -1.75
CA ASN A 16 -7.35 -63.74 -2.82
C ASN A 16 -6.74 -63.23 -4.15
N GLN A 17 -6.12 -64.11 -4.94
CA GLN A 17 -5.56 -63.74 -6.26
C GLN A 17 -6.60 -63.06 -7.17
N SER A 18 -7.87 -63.44 -7.06
CA SER A 18 -8.97 -62.80 -7.80
C SER A 18 -9.27 -61.38 -7.30
N GLU A 19 -9.24 -61.11 -6.01
CA GLU A 19 -9.44 -59.77 -5.43
C GLU A 19 -8.28 -58.82 -5.79
N TYR A 20 -7.05 -59.34 -5.83
CA TYR A 20 -5.88 -58.58 -6.29
C TYR A 20 -5.96 -58.23 -7.80
N LEU A 21 -6.42 -59.17 -8.63
CA LEU A 21 -6.67 -58.96 -10.07
C LEU A 21 -7.83 -57.97 -10.31
N ILE A 22 -8.89 -58.02 -9.50
CA ILE A 22 -10.02 -57.09 -9.58
C ILE A 22 -9.58 -55.67 -9.16
N SER A 23 -8.82 -55.54 -8.06
CA SER A 23 -8.29 -54.26 -7.59
C SER A 23 -7.34 -53.61 -8.60
N THR A 24 -6.43 -54.38 -9.19
CA THR A 24 -5.50 -53.88 -10.22
C THR A 24 -6.23 -53.50 -11.52
N SER A 25 -7.25 -54.25 -11.93
CA SER A 25 -8.08 -53.90 -13.10
C SER A 25 -8.92 -52.64 -12.87
N SER A 26 -9.48 -52.46 -11.68
CA SER A 26 -10.22 -51.25 -11.29
C SER A 26 -9.31 -50.02 -11.25
N CYS A 27 -8.09 -50.17 -10.72
CA CYS A 27 -7.09 -49.11 -10.67
C CYS A 27 -6.58 -48.70 -12.08
N ARG A 28 -6.42 -49.67 -13.00
CA ARG A 28 -6.12 -49.41 -14.42
C ARG A 28 -7.26 -48.64 -15.12
N LYS A 29 -8.51 -49.08 -14.95
CA LYS A 29 -9.69 -48.38 -15.48
C LYS A 29 -9.82 -46.96 -14.91
N ALA A 30 -9.49 -46.75 -13.63
CA ALA A 30 -9.49 -45.43 -13.02
C ALA A 30 -8.38 -44.52 -13.57
N LYS A 31 -7.20 -45.08 -13.89
CA LYS A 31 -6.08 -44.36 -14.52
C LYS A 31 -6.43 -43.95 -15.96
N GLU A 32 -7.01 -44.86 -16.75
CA GLU A 32 -7.49 -44.58 -18.11
C GLU A 32 -8.59 -43.50 -18.11
N ARG A 33 -9.55 -43.57 -17.17
CA ARG A 33 -10.58 -42.52 -16.98
C ARG A 33 -10.01 -41.17 -16.57
N ARG A 34 -8.87 -41.14 -15.87
CA ARG A 34 -8.19 -39.88 -15.53
C ARG A 34 -7.44 -39.32 -16.74
N GLN A 35 -6.88 -40.16 -17.60
CA GLN A 35 -6.19 -39.75 -18.84
C GLN A 35 -7.14 -39.17 -19.88
N SER A 36 -8.40 -39.64 -19.95
CA SER A 36 -9.42 -39.10 -20.85
C SER A 36 -10.06 -37.78 -20.38
N ARG A 37 -9.71 -37.29 -19.18
CA ARG A 37 -10.25 -36.04 -18.63
C ARG A 37 -9.19 -34.93 -18.68
N PRO A 38 -9.59 -33.69 -19.02
CA PRO A 38 -8.72 -32.52 -18.91
C PRO A 38 -8.08 -32.41 -17.52
N ALA A 39 -6.87 -31.87 -17.48
CA ALA A 39 -6.22 -31.47 -16.25
C ALA A 39 -6.88 -30.20 -15.69
N HIS A 40 -6.73 -29.99 -14.39
CA HIS A 40 -7.10 -28.73 -13.78
C HIS A 40 -6.15 -27.63 -14.24
N VAL A 41 -6.62 -26.40 -14.44
CA VAL A 41 -5.84 -25.29 -15.02
C VAL A 41 -4.55 -25.00 -14.22
N ASN A 42 -4.61 -25.16 -12.89
CA ASN A 42 -3.45 -24.94 -12.00
C ASN A 42 -2.68 -26.23 -11.66
N ALA A 43 -2.84 -27.31 -12.43
CA ALA A 43 -2.12 -28.56 -12.17
C ALA A 43 -0.62 -28.42 -12.50
N PRO A 44 0.30 -28.92 -11.65
CA PRO A 44 1.73 -28.83 -11.91
C PRO A 44 2.11 -29.61 -13.17
N ILE A 45 2.75 -28.92 -14.11
CA ILE A 45 3.14 -29.45 -15.44
C ILE A 45 4.04 -30.68 -15.30
N SER A 46 4.99 -30.66 -14.36
CA SER A 46 5.93 -31.76 -14.12
C SER A 46 5.28 -33.07 -13.64
N LYS A 47 4.06 -33.00 -13.11
CA LYS A 47 3.32 -34.16 -12.54
C LYS A 47 2.09 -34.55 -13.36
N THR A 48 1.81 -33.84 -14.45
CA THR A 48 0.60 -34.03 -15.26
C THR A 48 0.96 -34.74 -16.56
N ASP A 49 0.15 -35.73 -16.92
CA ASP A 49 0.30 -36.50 -18.17
C ASP A 49 0.17 -35.57 -19.41
N PRO A 50 1.10 -35.64 -20.38
CA PRO A 50 1.11 -34.75 -21.56
C PRO A 50 -0.19 -34.74 -22.36
N GLU A 51 -0.87 -35.88 -22.50
CA GLU A 51 -2.13 -35.96 -23.28
C GLU A 51 -3.26 -35.22 -22.58
N ARG A 52 -3.28 -35.21 -21.24
CA ARG A 52 -4.24 -34.43 -20.47
C ARG A 52 -4.00 -32.93 -20.59
N ILE A 53 -2.75 -32.51 -20.66
CA ILE A 53 -2.39 -31.11 -20.90
C ILE A 53 -2.89 -30.67 -22.28
N LYS A 54 -2.66 -31.50 -23.30
CA LYS A 54 -3.14 -31.26 -24.68
C LYS A 54 -4.66 -31.12 -24.76
N LEU A 55 -5.40 -32.04 -24.11
CA LEU A 55 -6.86 -31.97 -23.99
C LEU A 55 -7.34 -30.68 -23.30
N THR A 56 -6.64 -30.25 -22.24
CA THR A 56 -6.95 -29.00 -21.53
C THR A 56 -6.73 -27.78 -22.41
N LEU A 57 -5.61 -27.73 -23.13
CA LEU A 57 -5.30 -26.64 -24.07
C LEU A 57 -6.31 -26.57 -25.22
N GLN A 58 -6.73 -27.71 -25.76
CA GLN A 58 -7.77 -27.75 -26.80
C GLN A 58 -9.11 -27.22 -26.26
N GLY A 59 -9.53 -27.63 -25.07
CA GLY A 59 -10.75 -27.11 -24.42
C GLY A 59 -10.67 -25.61 -24.13
N GLN A 60 -9.52 -25.12 -23.68
CA GLN A 60 -9.30 -23.69 -23.44
C GLN A 60 -9.33 -22.89 -24.74
N ARG A 61 -8.71 -23.38 -25.83
CA ARG A 61 -8.75 -22.74 -27.14
C ARG A 61 -10.18 -22.62 -27.68
N LEU A 62 -10.99 -23.67 -27.56
CA LEU A 62 -12.41 -23.63 -27.95
C LEU A 62 -13.18 -22.60 -27.13
N ARG A 63 -12.95 -22.55 -25.81
CA ARG A 63 -13.58 -21.56 -24.93
C ARG A 63 -13.15 -20.14 -25.29
N CYS A 64 -11.88 -19.90 -25.59
CA CYS A 64 -11.40 -18.60 -26.03
C CYS A 64 -12.04 -18.18 -27.35
N ALA A 65 -12.13 -19.09 -28.33
CA ALA A 65 -12.78 -18.81 -29.61
C ALA A 65 -14.27 -18.47 -29.45
N GLU A 66 -14.98 -19.18 -28.57
CA GLU A 66 -16.39 -18.89 -28.28
C GLU A 66 -16.56 -17.54 -27.56
N LEU A 67 -15.69 -17.22 -26.59
CA LEU A 67 -15.71 -15.92 -25.92
C LEU A 67 -15.37 -14.77 -26.88
N GLU A 68 -14.43 -14.97 -27.80
CA GLU A 68 -14.10 -13.99 -28.86
C GLU A 68 -15.30 -13.78 -29.80
N ARG A 69 -16.01 -14.85 -30.16
CA ARG A 69 -17.25 -14.76 -30.96
C ARG A 69 -18.32 -13.94 -30.24
N GLN A 70 -18.59 -14.25 -28.97
CA GLN A 70 -19.57 -13.51 -28.16
C GLN A 70 -19.19 -12.03 -27.98
N LEU A 71 -17.90 -11.73 -27.77
CA LEU A 71 -17.42 -10.35 -27.71
C LEU A 71 -17.64 -9.61 -29.04
N ASN A 72 -17.43 -10.29 -30.17
CA ASN A 72 -17.63 -9.68 -31.47
C ASN A 72 -19.12 -9.44 -31.76
N GLU A 73 -20.00 -10.37 -31.37
CA GLU A 73 -21.45 -10.20 -31.46
C GLU A 73 -21.93 -9.00 -30.63
N MET A 74 -21.49 -8.89 -29.36
CA MET A 74 -21.80 -7.74 -28.52
C MET A 74 -21.27 -6.42 -29.12
N ARG A 75 -20.08 -6.42 -29.73
CA ARG A 75 -19.54 -5.22 -30.41
C ARG A 75 -20.40 -4.80 -31.61
N VAL A 76 -20.82 -5.76 -32.43
CA VAL A 76 -21.68 -5.50 -33.59
C VAL A 76 -23.06 -5.01 -33.16
N GLU A 77 -23.62 -5.54 -32.08
CA GLU A 77 -24.87 -5.03 -31.49
C GLU A 77 -24.71 -3.61 -30.96
N LEU A 78 -23.60 -3.31 -30.27
CA LEU A 78 -23.29 -1.95 -29.82
C LEU A 78 -23.10 -0.97 -30.98
N GLU A 79 -22.47 -1.38 -32.09
CA GLU A 79 -22.35 -0.53 -33.29
C GLU A 79 -23.70 -0.26 -33.95
N LYS A 80 -24.64 -1.22 -33.92
CA LYS A 80 -26.00 -1.05 -34.47
C LYS A 80 -26.91 -0.22 -33.57
N THR A 81 -26.73 -0.30 -32.25
CA THR A 81 -27.59 0.36 -31.26
C THR A 81 -27.05 1.70 -30.77
N ASN A 82 -25.73 1.93 -30.87
CA ASN A 82 -25.16 3.22 -30.53
C ASN A 82 -25.49 4.24 -31.61
N ILE A 83 -26.16 5.29 -31.16
CA ILE A 83 -26.23 6.56 -31.86
C ILE A 83 -24.82 7.16 -31.75
N GLU A 84 -24.15 7.38 -32.88
CA GLU A 84 -22.90 8.16 -32.88
C GLU A 84 -23.19 9.51 -32.23
N VAL A 85 -22.36 9.90 -31.26
CA VAL A 85 -22.45 11.22 -30.63
C VAL A 85 -22.05 12.23 -31.69
N ASP A 86 -23.04 12.74 -32.41
CA ASP A 86 -22.88 13.77 -33.44
C ASP A 86 -22.34 15.08 -32.83
N HIS A 87 -21.69 15.87 -33.67
CA HIS A 87 -21.29 17.25 -33.41
C HIS A 87 -22.43 18.11 -32.85
N GLU A 88 -23.70 17.80 -33.19
CA GLU A 88 -24.89 18.42 -32.60
C GLU A 88 -25.02 18.16 -31.09
N LEU A 89 -24.79 16.93 -30.61
CA LEU A 89 -24.89 16.60 -29.19
C LEU A 89 -23.77 17.28 -28.38
N SER A 90 -22.58 17.39 -28.95
CA SER A 90 -21.45 18.14 -28.36
C SER A 90 -21.75 19.64 -28.24
N ASN A 91 -22.44 20.21 -29.25
CA ASN A 91 -22.93 21.58 -29.21
C ASN A 91 -24.06 21.75 -28.19
N ASP A 92 -24.93 20.76 -28.02
CA ASP A 92 -26.00 20.80 -27.03
C ASP A 92 -25.48 20.70 -25.59
N PHE A 93 -24.48 19.85 -25.31
CA PHE A 93 -23.78 19.90 -24.03
C PHE A 93 -23.17 21.28 -23.77
N SER A 94 -22.61 21.91 -24.81
CA SER A 94 -22.04 23.25 -24.71
C SER A 94 -23.10 24.31 -24.42
N LYS A 95 -24.27 24.23 -25.06
CA LYS A 95 -25.43 25.11 -24.82
C LYS A 95 -26.02 24.91 -23.44
N ILE A 96 -26.26 23.65 -23.02
CA ILE A 96 -26.80 23.30 -21.69
C ILE A 96 -25.90 23.89 -20.59
N LEU A 97 -24.58 23.72 -20.72
CA LEU A 97 -23.62 24.30 -19.77
C LEU A 97 -23.60 25.82 -19.77
N ASN A 98 -23.78 26.46 -20.93
CA ASN A 98 -23.82 27.92 -21.03
C ASN A 98 -25.17 28.50 -20.55
N SER A 99 -26.24 27.69 -20.56
CA SER A 99 -27.59 28.06 -20.12
C SER A 99 -27.84 27.80 -18.63
N ALA A 100 -26.97 27.03 -17.97
CA ALA A 100 -27.09 26.74 -16.55
C ALA A 100 -26.78 28.00 -15.72
N ASN A 101 -27.64 28.30 -14.74
CA ASN A 101 -27.51 29.47 -13.87
C ASN A 101 -26.16 29.48 -13.15
N ASP A 102 -25.40 30.58 -13.28
CA ASP A 102 -24.10 30.78 -12.62
C ASP A 102 -24.17 30.63 -11.08
N ALA A 103 -25.36 30.74 -10.48
CA ALA A 103 -25.58 30.59 -9.04
C ALA A 103 -25.43 29.15 -8.50
N GLU A 104 -25.60 28.12 -9.35
CA GLU A 104 -25.52 26.70 -8.93
C GLU A 104 -24.19 26.03 -9.30
N ILE A 105 -23.36 26.69 -10.11
CA ILE A 105 -22.11 26.11 -10.62
C ILE A 105 -20.96 26.52 -9.71
N THR A 106 -20.30 25.52 -9.10
CA THR A 106 -19.08 25.80 -8.32
C THR A 106 -17.96 26.33 -9.22
N PRO A 107 -17.06 27.19 -8.73
CA PRO A 107 -15.94 27.72 -9.52
C PRO A 107 -15.09 26.63 -10.16
N PHE A 108 -14.90 25.50 -9.46
CA PHE A 108 -14.18 24.35 -9.99
C PHE A 108 -14.94 23.67 -11.13
N MET A 109 -16.27 23.53 -11.04
CA MET A 109 -17.07 22.89 -12.09
C MET A 109 -17.03 23.72 -13.38
N LYS A 110 -17.10 25.05 -13.26
CA LYS A 110 -16.91 25.98 -14.40
C LYS A 110 -15.54 25.79 -15.04
N LEU A 111 -14.47 25.86 -14.24
CA LEU A 111 -13.10 25.64 -14.69
C LEU A 111 -12.92 24.25 -15.34
N PHE A 112 -13.48 23.21 -14.74
CA PHE A 112 -13.39 21.84 -15.23
C PHE A 112 -13.98 21.72 -16.62
N TRP A 113 -15.19 22.26 -16.83
CA TRP A 113 -15.85 22.20 -18.13
C TRP A 113 -15.18 23.07 -19.19
N GLU A 114 -14.70 24.27 -18.83
CA GLU A 114 -13.90 25.09 -19.72
C GLU A 114 -12.63 24.36 -20.20
N GLN A 115 -11.93 23.68 -19.28
CA GLN A 115 -10.77 22.87 -19.64
C GLN A 115 -11.17 21.67 -20.50
N GLN A 116 -12.26 20.96 -20.20
CA GLN A 116 -12.74 19.86 -21.03
C GLN A 116 -13.09 20.32 -22.44
N LYS A 117 -13.88 21.39 -22.61
CA LYS A 117 -14.21 21.98 -23.92
C LYS A 117 -12.95 22.29 -24.73
N LYS A 118 -11.98 22.96 -24.10
CA LYS A 118 -10.67 23.24 -24.72
C LYS A 118 -9.95 21.96 -25.14
N LEU A 119 -9.95 20.93 -24.31
CA LEU A 119 -9.28 19.66 -24.59
C LEU A 119 -9.94 18.90 -25.74
N PHE A 120 -11.28 18.92 -25.82
CA PHE A 120 -12.03 18.28 -26.91
C PHE A 120 -11.77 18.94 -28.26
N SER A 121 -11.59 20.26 -28.28
CA SER A 121 -11.24 21.00 -29.51
C SER A 121 -9.75 20.98 -29.86
N SER A 122 -8.90 20.46 -28.98
CA SER A 122 -7.43 20.49 -29.13
C SER A 122 -6.90 19.20 -29.76
N SER A 123 -5.70 19.29 -30.33
CA SER A 123 -4.91 18.11 -30.69
C SER A 123 -4.58 17.28 -29.45
N SER A 124 -4.55 15.96 -29.60
CA SER A 124 -4.22 15.01 -28.54
C SER A 124 -2.76 15.11 -28.05
N LYS A 125 -1.89 15.82 -28.78
CA LYS A 125 -0.45 15.97 -28.50
C LYS A 125 -0.15 17.35 -27.91
N GLY A 126 0.84 17.41 -27.01
CA GLY A 126 1.34 18.67 -26.46
C GLY A 126 0.43 19.38 -25.45
N VAL A 127 -0.60 18.69 -24.95
CA VAL A 127 -1.57 19.23 -24.00
C VAL A 127 -0.92 19.61 -22.66
N ARG A 128 -1.12 20.85 -22.24
CA ARG A 128 -0.79 21.33 -20.88
C ARG A 128 -2.06 21.39 -20.03
N TYR A 129 -2.09 20.63 -18.95
CA TYR A 129 -3.22 20.57 -18.03
C TYR A 129 -3.12 21.66 -16.97
N HIS A 130 -4.26 22.24 -16.61
CA HIS A 130 -4.33 23.16 -15.49
C HIS A 130 -4.10 22.43 -14.15
N PRO A 131 -3.37 23.00 -13.16
CA PRO A 131 -3.05 22.32 -11.89
C PRO A 131 -4.25 21.77 -11.13
N MET A 132 -5.39 22.47 -11.14
CA MET A 132 -6.63 21.98 -10.51
C MET A 132 -7.18 20.71 -11.17
N ILE A 133 -7.01 20.55 -12.48
CA ILE A 133 -7.41 19.32 -13.19
C ILE A 133 -6.47 18.17 -12.82
N ILE A 134 -5.17 18.44 -12.73
CA ILE A 134 -4.19 17.44 -12.28
C ILE A 134 -4.54 16.96 -10.87
N ARG A 135 -4.83 17.89 -9.96
CA ARG A 135 -5.25 17.58 -8.58
C ARG A 135 -6.56 16.79 -8.52
N PHE A 136 -7.55 17.13 -9.36
CA PHE A 136 -8.78 16.36 -9.48
C PHE A 136 -8.51 14.93 -9.97
N CYS A 137 -7.71 14.76 -11.02
CA CYS A 137 -7.34 13.44 -11.55
C CYS A 137 -6.57 12.61 -10.51
N LEU A 138 -5.65 13.22 -9.75
CA LEU A 138 -4.96 12.56 -8.64
C LEU A 138 -5.95 12.11 -7.56
N SER A 139 -6.89 12.96 -7.17
CA SER A 139 -7.91 12.60 -6.17
C SER A 139 -8.83 11.48 -6.64
N LEU A 140 -9.25 11.50 -7.91
CA LEU A 140 -10.13 10.48 -8.49
C LEU A 140 -9.39 9.13 -8.60
N ALA A 141 -8.16 9.15 -9.11
CA ALA A 141 -7.32 7.97 -9.21
C ALA A 141 -6.96 7.38 -7.84
N ALA A 142 -6.78 8.22 -6.80
CA ALA A 142 -6.56 7.76 -5.44
C ALA A 142 -7.79 7.06 -4.83
N LYS A 143 -9.00 7.47 -5.20
CA LYS A 143 -10.25 6.83 -4.75
C LYS A 143 -10.54 5.53 -5.49
N SER A 144 -10.40 5.52 -6.81
CA SER A 144 -10.61 4.32 -7.63
C SER A 144 -9.81 4.39 -8.93
N PRO A 145 -8.65 3.72 -9.01
CA PRO A 145 -7.86 3.64 -10.24
C PRO A 145 -8.62 3.01 -11.41
N SER A 146 -9.47 2.01 -11.13
CA SER A 146 -10.24 1.29 -12.15
C SER A 146 -11.32 2.19 -12.76
N CYS A 147 -12.10 2.88 -11.92
CA CYS A 147 -13.10 3.84 -12.41
C CYS A 147 -12.44 4.99 -13.19
N TYR A 148 -11.28 5.46 -12.73
CA TYR A 148 -10.52 6.47 -13.46
C TYR A 148 -10.13 5.99 -14.87
N GLU A 149 -9.62 4.76 -15.02
CA GLU A 149 -9.29 4.22 -16.35
C GLU A 149 -10.51 3.97 -17.22
N GLU A 150 -11.64 3.58 -16.66
CA GLU A 150 -12.89 3.40 -17.39
C GLU A 150 -13.40 4.74 -17.95
N LEU A 151 -13.44 5.79 -17.13
CA LEU A 151 -13.81 7.15 -17.55
C LEU A 151 -12.86 7.71 -18.61
N ARG A 152 -11.57 7.39 -18.51
CA ARG A 152 -10.55 7.79 -19.47
C ARG A 152 -10.64 7.02 -20.78
N THR A 153 -10.86 5.70 -20.73
CA THR A 153 -10.88 4.82 -21.90
C THR A 153 -12.16 4.98 -22.70
N SER A 154 -13.28 5.21 -22.03
CA SER A 154 -14.56 5.55 -22.67
C SER A 154 -14.54 6.88 -23.42
N LYS A 155 -13.51 7.71 -23.21
CA LYS A 155 -13.34 9.06 -23.79
C LYS A 155 -14.48 10.03 -23.45
N VAL A 156 -15.33 9.70 -22.48
CA VAL A 156 -16.35 10.61 -21.94
C VAL A 156 -15.68 11.85 -21.35
N LEU A 157 -14.49 11.69 -20.77
CA LEU A 157 -13.65 12.79 -20.28
C LEU A 157 -12.22 12.68 -20.83
N ILE A 158 -11.62 13.83 -21.15
CA ILE A 158 -10.19 13.89 -21.48
C ILE A 158 -9.40 14.03 -20.18
N LEU A 159 -8.83 12.92 -19.73
CA LEU A 159 -8.09 12.80 -18.48
C LEU A 159 -6.61 12.46 -18.71
N LEU A 160 -5.77 12.74 -17.70
CA LEU A 160 -4.34 12.45 -17.74
C LEU A 160 -4.07 10.94 -17.85
N SER A 161 -2.97 10.57 -18.48
CA SER A 161 -2.53 9.17 -18.47
C SER A 161 -2.02 8.75 -17.10
N GLN A 162 -2.15 7.46 -16.79
CA GLN A 162 -1.61 6.87 -15.55
C GLN A 162 -0.13 7.15 -15.37
N ARG A 163 0.65 7.13 -16.46
CA ARG A 163 2.07 7.45 -16.40
C ARG A 163 2.29 8.87 -15.88
N ARG A 164 1.62 9.86 -16.48
CA ARG A 164 1.71 11.26 -16.02
C ARG A 164 1.21 11.43 -14.58
N LEU A 165 0.14 10.74 -14.20
CA LEU A 165 -0.35 10.76 -12.82
C LEU A 165 0.69 10.22 -11.84
N LYS A 166 1.40 9.14 -12.18
CA LYS A 166 2.49 8.62 -11.36
C LYS A 166 3.62 9.64 -11.23
N ASP A 167 3.97 10.32 -12.33
CA ASP A 167 5.01 11.37 -12.32
C ASP A 167 4.61 12.53 -11.36
N TYR A 168 3.35 12.97 -11.41
CA TYR A 168 2.84 13.99 -10.49
C TYR A 168 2.72 13.51 -9.05
N ARG A 169 2.30 12.27 -8.83
CA ARG A 169 2.17 11.68 -7.48
C ARG A 169 3.51 11.57 -6.79
N ASN A 170 4.56 11.23 -7.54
CA ASN A 170 5.90 11.00 -7.02
C ASN A 170 6.79 12.26 -7.15
N ALA A 171 6.21 13.46 -7.12
CA ALA A 171 6.95 14.72 -7.18
C ALA A 171 7.97 14.85 -6.04
N ILE A 172 7.61 14.36 -4.85
CA ILE A 172 8.53 14.11 -3.74
C ILE A 172 8.79 12.61 -3.72
N ARG A 173 10.04 12.20 -3.94
CA ARG A 173 10.41 10.79 -3.90
C ARG A 173 10.38 10.31 -2.44
N PRO A 174 9.69 9.20 -2.14
CA PRO A 174 9.73 8.62 -0.80
C PRO A 174 11.15 8.16 -0.51
N GLN A 175 11.68 8.61 0.62
CA GLN A 175 12.99 8.21 1.14
C GLN A 175 12.79 7.71 2.56
N ARG A 176 13.64 6.77 2.96
CA ARG A 176 13.66 6.22 4.31
C ARG A 176 14.24 7.28 5.24
N GLY A 177 13.77 7.29 6.47
CA GLY A 177 14.11 8.29 7.46
C GLY A 177 13.48 9.66 7.22
N PHE A 178 14.13 10.68 7.77
CA PHE A 178 13.67 12.06 7.70
C PHE A 178 14.04 12.68 6.36
N ASN A 179 13.01 13.07 5.59
CA ASN A 179 13.20 13.67 4.27
C ASN A 179 12.97 15.19 4.35
N ASP A 180 13.99 15.97 4.03
CA ASP A 180 13.95 17.43 4.06
C ASP A 180 12.77 18.02 3.27
N LYS A 181 12.46 17.47 2.10
CA LYS A 181 11.33 17.94 1.28
C LYS A 181 9.99 17.70 1.95
N VAL A 182 9.87 16.61 2.70
CA VAL A 182 8.66 16.29 3.48
C VAL A 182 8.54 17.24 4.67
N ILE A 183 9.65 17.54 5.34
CA ILE A 183 9.72 18.50 6.45
C ILE A 183 9.36 19.92 5.96
N GLU A 184 9.87 20.35 4.81
CA GLU A 184 9.51 21.62 4.18
C GLU A 184 8.01 21.72 3.86
N GLN A 185 7.40 20.63 3.38
CA GLN A 185 5.95 20.59 3.16
C GLN A 185 5.18 20.73 4.48
N LEU A 186 5.61 20.03 5.54
CA LEU A 186 4.99 20.16 6.85
C LEU A 186 5.09 21.60 7.36
N LYS A 187 6.26 22.22 7.26
CA LYS A 187 6.50 23.61 7.65
C LYS A 187 5.62 24.59 6.86
N SER A 188 5.48 24.39 5.55
CA SER A 188 4.59 25.20 4.71
C SER A 188 3.13 25.08 5.15
N LEU A 189 2.69 23.86 5.47
CA LEU A 189 1.32 23.57 5.90
C LEU A 189 1.00 24.14 7.29
N THR A 190 1.98 24.20 8.20
CA THR A 190 1.81 24.70 9.57
C THR A 190 2.27 26.15 9.76
N ASN A 191 2.70 26.83 8.70
CA ASN A 191 3.21 28.20 8.78
C ASN A 191 2.19 29.18 9.36
N SER A 192 0.90 28.99 9.06
CA SER A 192 -0.19 29.83 9.56
C SER A 192 -0.67 29.48 10.96
N TYR A 193 -0.15 28.41 11.58
CA TYR A 193 -0.60 27.99 12.91
C TYR A 193 -0.11 28.97 13.97
N PHE A 194 -0.92 29.20 15.00
CA PHE A 194 -0.55 30.05 16.13
C PHE A 194 -0.99 29.41 17.45
N ASP A 195 -0.25 29.74 18.52
CA ASP A 195 -0.52 29.29 19.89
C ASP A 195 -0.87 27.79 19.99
N VAL A 196 -2.08 27.49 20.44
CA VAL A 196 -2.59 26.15 20.70
C VAL A 196 -2.66 25.25 19.47
N GLN A 197 -2.60 25.82 18.26
CA GLN A 197 -2.58 25.06 17.01
C GLN A 197 -1.23 24.40 16.75
N ARG A 198 -0.16 24.87 17.41
CA ARG A 198 1.19 24.31 17.28
C ARG A 198 1.41 23.07 18.13
N TYR A 199 0.54 22.78 19.08
CA TYR A 199 0.64 21.56 19.88
C TYR A 199 0.25 20.32 19.07
N VAL A 200 1.15 19.34 19.08
CA VAL A 200 1.02 18.09 18.34
C VAL A 200 1.26 16.87 19.23
N VAL A 201 0.72 15.75 18.79
CA VAL A 201 0.98 14.40 19.31
C VAL A 201 1.83 13.66 18.30
N LEU A 202 2.93 13.05 18.78
CA LEU A 202 3.79 12.21 17.97
C LEU A 202 3.43 10.74 18.16
N LEU A 203 2.87 10.13 17.12
CA LEU A 203 2.54 8.71 17.10
C LEU A 203 3.64 7.95 16.37
N PHE A 204 3.98 6.78 16.87
CA PHE A 204 4.83 5.85 16.13
C PHE A 204 4.34 4.42 16.29
N ASP A 205 4.46 3.66 15.21
CA ASP A 205 4.07 2.25 15.19
C ASP A 205 4.93 1.48 14.17
N GLU A 206 5.14 0.20 14.45
CA GLU A 206 5.92 -0.70 13.60
C GLU A 206 4.99 -1.73 12.96
N MET A 207 4.86 -1.66 11.63
CA MET A 207 4.01 -2.57 10.87
C MET A 207 4.81 -3.66 10.17
N LYS A 208 4.32 -4.89 10.17
CA LYS A 208 4.93 -6.00 9.43
C LYS A 208 4.72 -5.81 7.93
N VAL A 209 5.81 -5.92 7.16
CA VAL A 209 5.79 -5.83 5.70
C VAL A 209 6.34 -7.11 5.07
N GLN A 210 6.07 -7.32 3.79
CA GLN A 210 6.64 -8.46 3.08
C GLN A 210 8.13 -8.22 2.83
N SER A 211 8.98 -9.07 3.40
CA SER A 211 10.41 -9.07 3.15
C SER A 211 10.72 -9.46 1.71
N ASN A 212 11.29 -8.52 0.96
CA ASN A 212 11.73 -8.73 -0.40
C ASN A 212 12.77 -7.68 -0.79
N LEU A 213 13.58 -7.97 -1.81
CA LEU A 213 14.50 -7.03 -2.42
C LEU A 213 13.94 -6.58 -3.77
N VAL A 214 13.90 -5.26 -3.98
CA VAL A 214 13.37 -4.62 -5.19
C VAL A 214 14.43 -3.68 -5.73
N LEU A 215 14.77 -3.82 -7.01
CA LEU A 215 15.64 -2.86 -7.68
C LEU A 215 14.81 -1.64 -8.10
N ASP A 216 15.14 -0.47 -7.56
CA ASP A 216 14.60 0.78 -8.08
C ASP A 216 15.26 1.06 -9.43
N LYS A 217 14.45 1.14 -10.48
CA LYS A 217 14.93 1.33 -11.85
C LYS A 217 15.44 2.75 -12.09
N ASP A 218 14.98 3.71 -11.30
CA ASP A 218 15.35 5.11 -11.47
C ASP A 218 16.67 5.43 -10.77
N THR A 219 16.85 4.96 -9.53
CA THR A 219 18.09 5.20 -8.76
C THR A 219 19.15 4.13 -9.00
N GLY A 220 18.74 2.93 -9.44
CA GLY A 220 19.62 1.76 -9.54
C GLY A 220 19.92 1.09 -8.20
N GLU A 221 19.29 1.54 -7.12
CA GLU A 221 19.54 1.03 -5.77
C GLU A 221 18.68 -0.21 -5.47
N LEU A 222 19.27 -1.12 -4.69
CA LEU A 222 18.56 -2.30 -4.20
C LEU A 222 17.83 -1.95 -2.90
N ILE A 223 16.52 -1.81 -2.99
CA ILE A 223 15.61 -1.48 -1.89
C ILE A 223 15.19 -2.77 -1.19
N GLY A 224 15.31 -2.82 0.13
CA GLY A 224 14.67 -3.84 0.96
C GLY A 224 15.48 -4.25 2.20
N PHE A 225 16.67 -3.69 2.36
CA PHE A 225 17.46 -3.84 3.58
C PHE A 225 16.90 -2.99 4.73
N THR A 226 17.30 -3.35 5.94
CA THR A 226 17.11 -2.55 7.15
C THR A 226 17.87 -1.23 7.02
N ASP A 227 17.20 -0.13 7.37
CA ASP A 227 17.74 1.21 7.26
C ASP A 227 16.97 2.14 8.21
N LEU A 228 17.72 2.67 9.19
CA LEU A 228 17.28 3.59 10.22
C LEU A 228 17.45 5.06 9.81
N GLY A 229 17.66 5.34 8.52
CA GLY A 229 17.65 6.70 7.95
C GLY A 229 18.96 7.46 8.08
N ASP A 230 19.91 6.97 8.88
CA ASP A 230 21.26 7.50 8.98
C ASP A 230 22.29 6.38 8.86
N LEU A 231 23.29 6.59 8.00
CA LEU A 231 24.36 5.65 7.75
C LEU A 231 25.22 5.41 9.00
N TYR A 232 25.51 6.45 9.79
CA TYR A 232 26.28 6.30 11.02
C TYR A 232 25.51 5.54 12.08
N LEU A 233 24.23 5.87 12.27
CA LEU A 233 23.33 5.11 13.15
C LEU A 233 23.21 3.64 12.71
N ASN A 234 23.10 3.39 11.41
CA ASN A 234 23.06 2.03 10.86
C ASN A 234 24.35 1.26 11.21
N PHE A 235 25.54 1.86 11.01
CA PHE A 235 26.80 1.20 11.36
C PHE A 235 26.99 0.99 12.87
N ALA A 236 26.46 1.89 13.69
CA ALA A 236 26.62 1.82 15.15
C ALA A 236 25.68 0.79 15.80
N VAL A 237 24.49 0.56 15.22
CA VAL A 237 23.41 -0.17 15.90
C VAL A 237 22.92 -1.40 15.14
N LEU A 238 23.22 -1.55 13.85
CA LEU A 238 22.91 -2.77 13.11
C LEU A 238 24.11 -3.72 13.15
N ASP A 239 23.92 -4.92 13.71
CA ASP A 239 24.94 -5.97 13.71
C ASP A 239 25.35 -6.38 12.29
N LYS A 240 24.43 -6.23 11.33
CA LYS A 240 24.62 -6.50 9.89
C LYS A 240 23.80 -5.51 9.06
N THR A 241 24.47 -4.76 8.19
CA THR A 241 23.83 -3.80 7.27
C THR A 241 22.99 -4.46 6.18
N ASP A 242 23.23 -5.74 5.90
CA ASP A 242 22.63 -6.45 4.75
C ASP A 242 21.39 -7.27 5.15
N GLU A 243 20.83 -7.01 6.33
CA GLU A 243 19.62 -7.71 6.76
C GLU A 243 18.38 -7.19 6.04
N ILE A 244 17.53 -8.11 5.60
CA ILE A 244 16.30 -7.78 4.89
C ILE A 244 15.27 -7.27 5.89
N ALA A 245 14.68 -6.12 5.59
CA ALA A 245 13.63 -5.54 6.40
C ALA A 245 12.39 -6.45 6.44
N THR A 246 11.85 -6.62 7.63
CA THR A 246 10.61 -7.39 7.90
C THR A 246 9.47 -6.48 8.38
N HIS A 247 9.83 -5.28 8.84
CA HIS A 247 8.92 -4.31 9.41
C HIS A 247 9.20 -2.91 8.85
N ALA A 248 8.23 -2.02 9.03
CA ALA A 248 8.36 -0.61 8.73
C ALA A 248 7.88 0.19 9.95
N LEU A 249 8.79 0.96 10.55
CA LEU A 249 8.50 1.90 11.62
C LEU A 249 8.06 3.23 11.00
N ALA A 250 6.88 3.74 11.36
CA ALA A 250 6.37 5.00 10.85
C ALA A 250 6.15 6.00 11.99
N PHE A 251 6.50 7.27 11.75
CA PHE A 251 6.21 8.39 12.63
C PHE A 251 5.13 9.27 12.01
N ILE A 252 4.04 9.47 12.75
CA ILE A 252 2.88 10.25 12.33
C ILE A 252 2.65 11.39 13.33
N VAL A 253 2.51 12.60 12.80
CA VAL A 253 2.18 13.80 13.57
C VAL A 253 0.69 14.04 13.49
N ARG A 254 0.07 14.25 14.65
CA ARG A 254 -1.34 14.61 14.77
C ARG A 254 -1.49 15.92 15.52
N GLY A 255 -2.24 16.86 14.96
CA GLY A 255 -2.61 18.09 15.65
C GLY A 255 -3.54 17.81 16.83
N VAL A 256 -3.33 18.53 17.94
CA VAL A 256 -4.22 18.47 19.11
C VAL A 256 -5.46 19.32 18.85
N SER A 257 -5.24 20.58 18.46
CA SER A 257 -6.29 21.57 18.19
C SER A 257 -6.53 21.80 16.69
N THR A 258 -5.95 20.95 15.83
CA THR A 258 -6.05 21.07 14.37
C THR A 258 -6.35 19.71 13.74
N GLN A 259 -6.80 19.72 12.49
CA GLN A 259 -7.02 18.48 11.72
C GLN A 259 -5.73 17.92 11.11
N LEU A 260 -4.56 18.42 11.52
CA LEU A 260 -3.27 17.97 11.03
C LEU A 260 -3.12 16.47 11.25
N LYS A 261 -2.90 15.74 10.15
CA LYS A 261 -2.51 14.33 10.14
C LYS A 261 -1.44 14.20 9.07
N PHE A 262 -0.20 13.94 9.49
CA PHE A 262 0.94 14.01 8.59
C PHE A 262 1.92 12.89 8.90
N CYS A 263 2.35 12.15 7.88
CA CYS A 263 3.40 11.14 8.01
C CYS A 263 4.76 11.87 7.94
N LEU A 264 5.50 11.89 9.04
CA LEU A 264 6.77 12.60 9.14
C LEU A 264 7.89 11.81 8.48
N ALA A 265 8.03 10.55 8.85
CA ALA A 265 9.12 9.68 8.43
C ALA A 265 8.71 8.21 8.50
N HIS A 266 9.41 7.39 7.73
CA HIS A 266 9.30 5.94 7.82
C HIS A 266 10.67 5.30 7.70
N PHE A 267 10.87 4.22 8.44
CA PHE A 267 12.12 3.49 8.54
C PHE A 267 11.84 2.03 8.24
N SER A 268 12.80 1.37 7.63
CA SER A 268 12.73 -0.06 7.32
C SER A 268 13.51 -0.82 8.38
N THR A 269 12.86 -1.73 9.06
CA THR A 269 13.39 -2.36 10.27
C THR A 269 13.25 -3.88 10.18
N ASN A 270 14.02 -4.59 11.00
CA ASN A 270 13.89 -6.02 11.25
C ASN A 270 13.25 -6.31 12.63
N GLY A 271 12.53 -5.33 13.20
CA GLY A 271 12.06 -5.30 14.58
C GLY A 271 12.87 -4.29 15.39
N VAL A 272 12.31 -3.10 15.60
CA VAL A 272 13.04 -2.01 16.26
C VAL A 272 13.28 -2.31 17.73
N THR A 273 14.52 -2.09 18.19
CA THR A 273 14.86 -2.17 19.63
C THR A 273 14.65 -0.81 20.30
N ALA A 274 14.43 -0.81 21.61
CA ALA A 274 14.27 0.43 22.38
C ALA A 274 15.48 1.38 22.26
N SER A 275 16.69 0.85 22.15
CA SER A 275 17.93 1.60 21.97
C SER A 275 18.05 2.22 20.59
N GLN A 276 17.53 1.58 19.55
CA GLN A 276 17.45 2.14 18.19
C GLN A 276 16.35 3.20 18.09
N LEU A 277 15.21 2.95 18.73
CA LEU A 277 14.07 3.86 18.71
C LEU A 277 14.35 5.19 19.42
N MET A 278 15.15 5.16 20.49
CA MET A 278 15.48 6.34 21.31
C MET A 278 16.05 7.53 20.50
N PRO A 279 17.18 7.39 19.78
CA PRO A 279 17.74 8.50 19.00
C PRO A 279 16.78 8.97 17.90
N ILE A 280 16.14 8.03 17.19
CA ILE A 280 15.21 8.36 16.10
C ILE A 280 14.00 9.15 16.61
N PHE A 281 13.47 8.78 17.77
CA PHE A 281 12.36 9.49 18.40
C PHE A 281 12.73 10.93 18.76
N TRP A 282 13.88 11.13 19.40
CA TRP A 282 14.33 12.46 19.79
C TRP A 282 14.74 13.32 18.60
N GLU A 283 15.26 12.72 17.54
CA GLU A 283 15.47 13.40 16.26
C GLU A 283 14.15 13.86 15.65
N ALA A 284 13.09 13.03 15.68
CA ALA A 284 11.75 13.45 15.25
C ALA A 284 11.23 14.64 16.06
N VAL A 285 11.38 14.61 17.39
CA VAL A 285 10.98 15.72 18.28
C VAL A 285 11.78 16.98 17.96
N PHE A 286 13.10 16.86 17.85
CA PHE A 286 13.99 17.97 17.49
C PHE A 286 13.59 18.61 16.17
N ILE A 287 13.26 17.81 15.15
CA ILE A 287 12.84 18.32 13.85
C ILE A 287 11.53 19.11 13.94
N LEU A 288 10.55 18.56 14.67
CA LEU A 288 9.23 19.19 14.83
C LEU A 288 9.31 20.51 15.58
N GLU A 289 10.05 20.54 16.69
CA GLU A 289 10.15 21.73 17.54
C GLU A 289 11.02 22.80 16.90
N THR A 290 12.18 22.42 16.36
CA THR A 290 13.17 23.39 15.84
C THR A 290 12.84 23.87 14.43
N PHE A 291 12.54 22.97 13.50
CA PHE A 291 12.36 23.35 12.09
C PHE A 291 10.92 23.70 11.72
N CYS A 292 9.95 23.02 12.33
CA CYS A 292 8.52 23.20 12.04
C CYS A 292 7.79 24.11 13.04
N ASN A 293 8.42 24.45 14.18
CA ASN A 293 7.80 25.19 15.29
C ASN A 293 6.47 24.54 15.73
N LEU A 294 6.51 23.22 15.92
CA LEU A 294 5.43 22.37 16.41
C LEU A 294 5.87 21.71 17.70
N TRP A 295 5.06 21.84 18.75
CA TRP A 295 5.44 21.50 20.11
C TRP A 295 4.88 20.14 20.46
N VAL A 296 5.75 19.18 20.77
CA VAL A 296 5.34 17.78 21.00
C VAL A 296 4.94 17.62 22.47
N ILE A 297 3.63 17.57 22.74
CA ILE A 297 3.12 17.48 24.12
C ILE A 297 2.79 16.05 24.58
N CYS A 298 2.74 15.11 23.64
CA CYS A 298 2.35 13.74 23.92
C CYS A 298 2.93 12.82 22.86
N THR A 299 3.29 11.61 23.27
CA THR A 299 3.58 10.52 22.36
C THR A 299 2.63 9.35 22.60
N THR A 300 2.31 8.61 21.53
CA THR A 300 1.52 7.38 21.62
C THR A 300 2.16 6.28 20.80
N SER A 301 2.24 5.08 21.39
CA SER A 301 2.71 3.86 20.75
C SER A 301 1.89 2.67 21.23
N ASP A 302 2.07 1.51 20.58
CA ASP A 302 1.42 0.28 21.00
C ASP A 302 2.05 -0.29 22.29
N GLY A 303 1.48 -1.40 22.78
CA GLY A 303 1.97 -2.07 23.97
C GLY A 303 3.18 -2.97 23.74
N ALA A 304 3.90 -2.93 22.61
CA ALA A 304 4.96 -3.89 22.30
C ALA A 304 6.15 -3.82 23.28
N SER A 305 6.89 -4.92 23.38
CA SER A 305 8.03 -5.03 24.31
C SER A 305 9.10 -3.94 24.09
N PRO A 306 9.50 -3.60 22.85
CA PRO A 306 10.43 -2.50 22.61
C PRO A 306 9.90 -1.16 23.10
N ASN A 307 8.63 -0.86 22.85
CA ASN A 307 8.00 0.42 23.23
C ASN A 307 7.89 0.57 24.74
N ARG A 308 7.50 -0.51 25.45
CA ARG A 308 7.53 -0.51 26.93
C ARG A 308 8.94 -0.31 27.49
N ARG A 309 9.97 -0.89 26.85
CA ARG A 309 11.37 -0.69 27.26
C ARG A 309 11.84 0.73 26.96
N PHE A 310 11.46 1.30 25.81
CA PHE A 310 11.73 2.69 25.43
C PHE A 310 11.22 3.67 26.49
N TYR A 311 9.99 3.50 26.99
CA TYR A 311 9.46 4.34 28.07
C TYR A 311 10.24 4.18 29.38
N ARG A 312 10.68 2.96 29.73
CA ARG A 312 11.53 2.75 30.93
C ARG A 312 12.88 3.44 30.82
N LEU A 313 13.48 3.47 29.62
CA LEU A 313 14.74 4.17 29.39
C LEU A 313 14.60 5.68 29.63
N HIS A 314 13.43 6.27 29.37
CA HIS A 314 13.18 7.68 29.71
C HIS A 314 13.16 7.94 31.21
N LYS A 315 12.57 7.04 32.01
CA LYS A 315 12.57 7.18 33.48
C LYS A 315 14.00 7.22 34.04
N SER A 316 14.89 6.36 33.54
CA SER A 316 16.29 6.36 33.96
C SER A 316 17.06 7.63 33.55
N MET A 317 16.65 8.32 32.49
CA MET A 317 17.26 9.59 32.07
C MET A 317 16.79 10.78 32.93
N ASP A 318 15.58 10.70 33.51
CA ASP A 318 15.01 11.69 34.44
C ASP A 318 15.54 11.51 35.89
N GLY A 319 16.65 10.79 36.07
CA GLY A 319 17.29 10.57 37.37
C GLY A 319 16.46 9.73 38.35
N ASP A 320 15.59 8.85 37.85
CA ASP A 320 14.62 8.10 38.65
C ASP A 320 13.74 8.99 39.54
N ALA A 321 13.53 10.25 39.14
CA ALA A 321 12.52 11.09 39.76
C ALA A 321 11.19 10.33 39.74
N ASP A 322 10.66 9.98 40.92
CA ASP A 322 9.46 9.16 41.06
C ASP A 322 8.17 9.90 40.64
N THR A 323 8.33 11.06 40.02
CA THR A 323 7.31 11.68 39.17
C THR A 323 7.13 10.82 37.93
N ASP A 324 6.03 10.09 37.86
CA ASP A 324 5.80 9.08 36.84
C ASP A 324 6.02 9.65 35.40
N VAL A 325 7.15 9.22 34.83
CA VAL A 325 7.57 9.16 33.42
C VAL A 325 6.46 9.16 32.37
N CYS A 326 5.50 8.31 32.67
CA CYS A 326 4.60 7.69 31.72
C CYS A 326 3.41 7.25 32.54
N TYR A 327 2.33 8.03 32.53
CA TYR A 327 1.07 7.53 33.04
C TYR A 327 0.69 6.26 32.25
N ARG A 328 0.70 5.14 32.97
CA ARG A 328 0.25 3.86 32.49
C ARG A 328 -1.28 3.88 32.46
N THR A 329 -1.89 4.35 31.37
CA THR A 329 -3.37 4.32 31.26
C THR A 329 -3.84 3.99 29.85
N MET A 330 -4.63 2.91 29.76
CA MET A 330 -5.61 2.64 28.72
C MET A 330 -6.46 3.88 28.45
N LEU A 331 -6.30 4.49 27.27
CA LEU A 331 -7.02 5.70 26.81
C LEU A 331 -6.92 6.94 27.73
N TYR A 332 -6.63 8.10 27.12
CA TYR A 332 -6.63 9.47 27.66
C TYR A 332 -5.33 10.01 28.34
N LEU A 333 -4.47 10.60 27.49
CA LEU A 333 -3.82 11.95 27.56
C LEU A 333 -2.83 12.39 28.69
N VAL A 334 -1.70 12.96 28.19
CA VAL A 334 -0.74 14.00 28.72
C VAL A 334 0.52 13.56 29.49
N ARG A 335 1.67 14.17 29.10
CA ARG A 335 2.78 14.53 30.01
C ARG A 335 3.26 15.96 29.77
N PHE A 336 3.58 16.68 30.85
CA PHE A 336 4.21 18.01 30.87
C PHE A 336 5.71 17.92 30.54
N ILE A 337 6.20 18.83 29.69
CA ILE A 337 7.63 19.20 29.62
C ILE A 337 7.80 20.42 30.51
N HIS A 338 8.57 20.29 31.59
CA HIS A 338 8.83 21.38 32.53
C HIS A 338 9.79 22.38 31.88
N GLU A 339 9.42 23.67 31.88
CA GLU A 339 10.30 24.78 31.54
C GLU A 339 11.54 24.77 32.42
N SER A 340 12.70 25.01 31.80
CA SER A 340 13.87 25.57 32.46
C SER A 340 14.48 26.62 31.54
N HIS A 341 13.71 27.68 31.28
CA HIS A 341 14.30 28.97 30.95
C HIS A 341 14.86 29.57 32.24
N HIS A 342 16.09 29.17 32.58
CA HIS A 342 16.95 29.96 33.44
C HIS A 342 18.19 30.36 32.66
N PHE A 343 18.21 31.63 32.27
CA PHE A 343 19.38 32.52 32.20
C PHE A 343 20.76 31.85 32.11
N LEU A 344 21.43 32.05 30.98
CA LEU A 344 22.71 32.76 30.97
C LEU A 344 23.05 33.24 29.55
N LEU A 345 23.51 34.49 29.51
CA LEU A 345 24.25 35.12 28.41
C LEU A 345 25.41 34.26 27.93
#